data_AF-A0A0C3B3E7-F1
#
_entry.id   AF-A0A0C3B3E7-F1
#
_cell.length_a   1.000
_cell.length_b   1.000
_cell.length_c   1.000
_cell.angle_alpha   90.00
_cell.angle_beta   90.00
_cell.angle_gamma   90.00
#
_symmetry.space_group_name_H-M   'P 1'
#
loop_
_entity.id
_entity.type
_entity.pdbx_description
1 polymer ?
#
loop_
_entity_poly.entity_id
_entity_poly.type
_entity_poly.pdbx_seq_one_letter_code
_entity_poly.pdbx_strand_id
1 'polypeptide(L)'
;MFSTLLNDAKFSNLCMSKDNWPKWSQKIVEVMEMSKLDDYIHGTVPAPDINADLASFKHWKGNNKKLIGFLKAFIEDGEKSYLATENAHTAWQNLLAHHEKQGLTTQVRLIQEVLSISYAKDVS
;
A
#
# COMPACT_ATOMS: atom_id res chain seq x y z
N MET A 1 -16.77 8.06 -5.46
CA MET A 1 -15.34 7.69 -5.41
C MET A 1 -15.08 6.61 -4.38
N PHE A 2 -15.28 6.87 -3.07
CA PHE A 2 -15.25 5.81 -2.05
C PHE A 2 -16.24 4.66 -2.36
N SER A 3 -17.40 5.01 -2.90
CA SER A 3 -18.42 4.08 -3.40
C SER A 3 -17.90 3.11 -4.47
N THR A 4 -16.89 3.49 -5.25
CA THR A 4 -16.34 2.63 -6.31
C THR A 4 -15.65 1.40 -5.72
N LEU A 5 -14.94 1.56 -4.60
CA LEU A 5 -14.33 0.44 -3.87
C LEU A 5 -15.36 -0.35 -3.07
N LEU A 6 -16.28 0.35 -2.40
CA LEU A 6 -17.29 -0.28 -1.54
C LEU A 6 -18.32 -1.11 -2.34
N ASN A 7 -18.56 -0.77 -3.60
CA ASN A 7 -19.47 -1.51 -4.48
C ASN A 7 -18.77 -2.65 -5.23
N ASP A 8 -17.45 -2.77 -5.14
CA ASP A 8 -16.70 -3.86 -5.74
C ASP A 8 -16.60 -5.02 -4.76
N ALA A 9 -17.51 -6.01 -4.90
CA ALA A 9 -17.54 -7.18 -4.03
C ALA A 9 -16.26 -8.04 -4.07
N LYS A 10 -15.38 -7.82 -5.06
CA LYS A 10 -14.08 -8.49 -5.16
C LYS A 10 -12.94 -7.68 -4.54
N PHE A 11 -13.18 -6.41 -4.24
CA PHE A 11 -12.23 -5.59 -3.53
C PHE A 11 -12.25 -5.93 -2.04
N SER A 12 -11.07 -6.19 -1.47
CA SER A 12 -10.91 -6.53 -0.07
C SER A 12 -9.80 -5.70 0.53
N ASN A 13 -9.87 -5.42 1.83
CA ASN A 13 -8.82 -4.70 2.52
C ASN A 13 -7.47 -5.40 2.38
N LEU A 14 -6.40 -4.60 2.23
CA LEU A 14 -5.04 -5.10 2.12
C LEU A 14 -4.69 -5.93 3.35
N CYS A 15 -4.10 -7.10 3.10
CA CYS A 15 -3.60 -7.98 4.14
C CYS A 15 -2.50 -8.87 3.57
N MET A 16 -1.38 -8.92 4.28
CA MET A 16 -0.22 -9.78 3.98
C MET A 16 -0.63 -11.25 3.73
N SER A 17 -1.54 -11.80 4.54
CA SER A 17 -1.97 -13.20 4.40
C SER A 17 -2.81 -13.48 3.15
N LYS A 18 -3.40 -12.45 2.54
CA LYS A 18 -4.25 -12.58 1.34
C LYS A 18 -3.47 -12.43 0.04
N ASP A 19 -2.19 -12.03 0.10
CA ASP A 19 -1.34 -11.75 -1.05
C ASP A 19 -2.05 -10.87 -2.11
N ASN A 20 -2.83 -9.90 -1.62
CA ASN A 20 -3.72 -9.10 -2.46
C ASN A 20 -3.11 -7.75 -2.89
N TRP A 21 -1.83 -7.50 -2.58
CA TRP A 21 -1.14 -6.25 -2.90
C TRP A 21 -1.24 -5.84 -4.37
N PRO A 22 -0.97 -6.70 -5.39
CA PRO A 22 -0.99 -6.25 -6.78
C PRO A 22 -2.36 -5.72 -7.22
N LYS A 23 -3.43 -6.44 -6.85
CA LYS A 23 -4.81 -6.04 -7.19
C LYS A 23 -5.27 -4.84 -6.36
N TRP A 24 -4.94 -4.83 -5.07
CA TRP A 24 -5.30 -3.75 -4.16
C TRP A 24 -4.64 -2.44 -4.56
N SER A 25 -3.31 -2.45 -4.75
CA SER A 25 -2.53 -1.27 -5.10
C SER A 25 -2.98 -0.65 -6.43
N GLN A 26 -3.19 -1.48 -7.45
CA GLN A 26 -3.75 -1.04 -8.73
C GLN A 26 -5.08 -0.30 -8.54
N LYS A 27 -6.02 -0.90 -7.79
CA LYS A 27 -7.34 -0.31 -7.57
C LYS A 27 -7.28 1.01 -6.79
N ILE A 28 -6.39 1.10 -5.80
CA ILE A 28 -6.18 2.33 -5.03
C ILE A 28 -5.65 3.44 -5.93
N VAL A 29 -4.66 3.14 -6.80
CA VAL A 29 -4.12 4.10 -7.77
C VAL A 29 -5.21 4.57 -8.73
N GLU A 30 -5.96 3.67 -9.36
CA GLU A 30 -7.09 4.02 -10.25
C GLU A 30 -8.08 4.98 -9.57
N VAL A 31 -8.38 4.76 -8.28
CA VAL A 31 -9.28 5.63 -7.52
C VAL A 31 -8.66 6.99 -7.20
N MET A 32 -7.35 7.04 -6.96
CA MET A 32 -6.64 8.30 -6.74
C MET A 32 -6.47 9.10 -8.03
N GLU A 33 -6.26 8.47 -9.17
CA GLU A 33 -6.20 9.11 -10.50
C GLU A 33 -7.54 9.81 -10.82
N MET A 34 -8.68 9.13 -10.56
CA MET A 34 -10.00 9.75 -10.67
C MET A 34 -10.17 10.99 -9.75
N SER A 35 -9.34 11.09 -8.70
CA SER A 35 -9.33 12.17 -7.71
C SER A 35 -8.28 13.23 -7.96
N LYS A 36 -7.35 13.01 -8.89
CA LYS A 36 -6.12 13.78 -9.05
C LYS A 36 -5.30 13.87 -7.75
N LEU A 37 -5.21 12.75 -7.04
CA LEU A 37 -4.43 12.60 -5.80
C LEU A 37 -3.30 11.56 -5.93
N ASP A 38 -3.20 10.90 -7.08
CA ASP A 38 -2.18 9.91 -7.42
C ASP A 38 -0.76 10.49 -7.35
N ASP A 39 -0.59 11.77 -7.66
CA ASP A 39 0.69 12.47 -7.49
C ASP A 39 1.24 12.43 -6.04
N TYR A 40 0.36 12.35 -5.04
CA TYR A 40 0.79 12.19 -3.64
C TYR A 40 1.25 10.76 -3.32
N ILE A 41 0.74 9.76 -4.06
CA ILE A 41 1.26 8.38 -4.01
C ILE A 41 2.65 8.35 -4.65
N HIS A 42 2.81 9.01 -5.79
CA HIS A 42 4.08 9.03 -6.53
C HIS A 42 5.13 9.98 -5.94
N GLY A 43 4.73 10.88 -5.04
CA GLY A 43 5.62 11.86 -4.42
C GLY A 43 6.04 12.98 -5.39
N THR A 44 5.29 13.19 -6.46
CA THR A 44 5.57 14.17 -7.52
C THR A 44 5.14 15.59 -7.13
N VAL A 45 4.25 15.74 -6.13
CA VAL A 45 3.86 17.05 -5.58
C VAL A 45 4.75 17.39 -4.38
N PRO A 46 5.74 18.28 -4.53
CA PRO A 46 6.58 18.72 -3.41
C PRO A 46 5.76 19.54 -2.41
N ALA A 47 6.15 19.46 -1.14
CA ALA A 47 5.56 20.30 -0.10
C ALA A 47 5.93 21.78 -0.35
N PRO A 48 4.95 22.71 -0.41
CA PRO A 48 5.23 24.14 -0.51
C PRO A 48 5.95 24.67 0.74
N ASP A 49 6.76 25.71 0.59
CA ASP A 49 7.33 26.41 1.75
C ASP A 49 6.23 27.15 2.50
N ILE A 50 6.09 26.82 3.79
CA ILE A 50 5.09 27.42 4.69
C ILE A 50 5.28 28.92 4.87
N ASN A 51 6.52 29.42 4.77
CA ASN A 51 6.83 30.84 4.96
C ASN A 51 6.56 31.66 3.70
N ALA A 52 6.60 31.01 2.52
CA ALA A 52 6.34 31.65 1.23
C ALA A 52 4.86 31.61 0.85
N ASP A 53 4.18 30.48 1.08
CA ASP A 53 2.77 30.29 0.74
C ASP A 53 2.07 29.32 1.71
N LEU A 54 1.54 29.88 2.80
CA LEU A 54 0.79 29.15 3.81
C LEU A 54 -0.50 28.50 3.25
N ALA A 55 -1.14 29.09 2.23
CA ALA A 55 -2.39 28.58 1.70
C ALA A 55 -2.15 27.28 0.92
N SER A 56 -1.18 27.30 0.01
CA SER A 56 -0.78 26.10 -0.73
C SER A 56 -0.25 25.02 0.19
N PHE A 57 0.55 25.36 1.22
CA PHE A 57 1.00 24.40 2.22
C PHE A 57 -0.17 23.72 2.95
N LYS A 58 -1.20 24.48 3.36
CA LYS A 58 -2.40 23.92 4.01
C LYS A 58 -3.18 22.99 3.09
N HIS A 59 -3.34 23.34 1.81
CA HIS A 59 -4.00 22.48 0.83
C HIS A 59 -3.21 21.19 0.60
N TRP A 60 -1.90 21.29 0.41
CA TRP A 60 -1.01 20.13 0.27
C TRP A 60 -1.11 19.21 1.48
N LYS A 61 -1.01 19.76 2.69
CA LYS A 61 -1.11 19.00 3.94
C LYS A 61 -2.48 18.33 4.10
N GLY A 62 -3.56 19.00 3.68
CA GLY A 62 -4.91 18.45 3.69
C GLY A 62 -5.05 17.24 2.76
N ASN A 63 -4.60 17.35 1.51
CA ASN A 63 -4.63 16.27 0.53
C ASN A 63 -3.79 15.07 0.97
N ASN A 64 -2.58 15.33 1.44
CA ASN A 64 -1.68 14.32 1.96
C ASN A 64 -2.32 13.56 3.15
N LYS A 65 -2.93 14.27 4.11
CA LYS A 65 -3.66 13.63 5.23
C LYS A 65 -4.87 12.84 4.76
N LYS A 66 -5.62 13.36 3.77
CA LYS A 66 -6.77 12.68 3.19
C LYS A 66 -6.37 11.35 2.56
N LEU A 67 -5.26 11.31 1.82
CA LEU A 67 -4.74 10.08 1.25
C LEU A 67 -4.31 9.08 2.34
N ILE A 68 -3.59 9.50 3.37
CA ILE A 68 -3.23 8.59 4.48
C ILE A 68 -4.48 8.02 5.15
N GLY A 69 -5.49 8.86 5.42
CA GLY A 69 -6.77 8.43 5.98
C GLY A 69 -7.48 7.44 5.07
N PHE A 70 -7.45 7.68 3.76
CA PHE A 70 -7.98 6.77 2.75
C PHE A 70 -7.29 5.41 2.80
N LEU A 71 -5.96 5.37 2.76
CA LEU A 71 -5.19 4.12 2.85
C LEU A 71 -5.56 3.36 4.13
N LYS A 72 -5.59 4.04 5.29
CA LYS A 72 -5.97 3.43 6.58
C LYS A 72 -7.37 2.81 6.61
N ALA A 73 -8.30 3.29 5.79
CA ALA A 73 -9.66 2.76 5.71
C ALA A 73 -9.75 1.45 4.91
N PHE A 74 -8.77 1.17 4.04
CA PHE A 74 -8.79 0.03 3.11
C PHE A 74 -7.68 -0.99 3.37
N ILE A 75 -7.15 -1.02 4.59
CA ILE A 75 -6.19 -2.01 5.06
C ILE A 75 -6.72 -2.71 6.32
N GLU A 76 -6.18 -3.89 6.64
CA GLU A 76 -6.43 -4.53 7.93
C GLU A 76 -5.57 -3.94 9.06
N ASP A 77 -5.92 -4.21 10.32
CA ASP A 77 -5.24 -3.65 11.49
C ASP A 77 -3.74 -4.01 11.54
N GLY A 78 -3.37 -5.20 11.08
CA GLY A 78 -1.97 -5.65 11.02
C GLY A 78 -1.08 -4.79 10.10
N GLU A 79 -1.68 -4.08 9.15
CA GLU A 79 -0.96 -3.22 8.20
C GLU A 79 -0.80 -1.78 8.72
N LYS A 80 -1.59 -1.35 9.72
CA LYS A 80 -1.69 0.06 10.13
C LYS A 80 -0.37 0.64 10.64
N SER A 81 0.51 -0.18 11.21
CA SER A 81 1.83 0.24 11.69
C SER A 81 2.73 0.78 10.57
N TYR A 82 2.58 0.27 9.34
CA TYR A 82 3.35 0.73 8.18
C TYR A 82 2.90 2.12 7.69
N LEU A 83 1.74 2.60 8.13
CA LEU A 83 1.20 3.93 7.85
C LEU A 83 1.39 4.91 9.03
N ALA A 84 2.30 4.61 9.97
CA ALA A 84 2.67 5.49 11.08
C ALA A 84 3.58 6.65 10.63
N THR A 85 3.17 7.38 9.60
CA THR A 85 3.86 8.54 9.04
C THR A 85 2.86 9.64 8.71
N GLU A 86 3.34 10.88 8.66
CA GLU A 86 2.55 12.02 8.21
C GLU A 86 2.65 12.26 6.71
N ASN A 87 3.44 11.49 5.95
CA ASN A 87 3.61 11.66 4.50
C ASN A 87 3.00 10.47 3.74
N ALA A 88 2.13 10.77 2.77
CA ALA A 88 1.38 9.76 2.04
C ALA A 88 2.25 8.94 1.08
N HIS A 89 3.23 9.57 0.43
CA HIS A 89 4.22 8.86 -0.38
C HIS A 89 5.03 7.89 0.49
N THR A 90 5.51 8.33 1.65
CA THR A 90 6.21 7.45 2.60
C THR A 90 5.32 6.31 3.07
N ALA A 91 4.04 6.57 3.37
CA ALA A 91 3.09 5.52 3.77
C ALA A 91 2.92 4.46 2.66
N TRP A 92 2.82 4.91 1.40
CA TRP A 92 2.75 4.04 0.24
C TRP A 92 4.03 3.20 0.07
N GLN A 93 5.20 3.82 0.13
CA GLN A 93 6.48 3.13 0.00
C GLN A 93 6.71 2.09 1.10
N ASN A 94 6.28 2.38 2.34
CA ASN A 94 6.34 1.41 3.44
C ASN A 94 5.49 0.18 3.16
N LEU A 95 4.26 0.35 2.66
CA LEU A 95 3.41 -0.75 2.26
C LEU A 95 4.01 -1.54 1.10
N LEU A 96 4.50 -0.85 0.05
CA LEU A 96 5.17 -1.49 -1.08
C LEU A 96 6.34 -2.37 -0.60
N ALA A 97 7.23 -1.80 0.21
CA ALA A 97 8.38 -2.53 0.74
C ALA A 97 7.98 -3.70 1.64
N HIS A 98 6.87 -3.60 2.36
CA HIS A 98 6.34 -4.71 3.18
C HIS A 98 5.88 -5.87 2.30
N HIS A 99 5.09 -5.59 1.28
CA HIS A 99 4.46 -6.61 0.42
C HIS A 99 5.42 -7.16 -0.66
N GLU A 100 6.37 -6.37 -1.17
CA GLU A 100 7.42 -6.86 -2.09
C GLU A 100 8.37 -7.86 -1.42
N LYS A 101 8.75 -7.61 -0.15
CA LYS A 101 9.59 -8.55 0.62
C LYS A 101 8.89 -9.89 0.82
N GLN A 102 7.56 -9.91 0.88
CA GLN A 102 6.80 -11.14 0.98
C GLN A 102 6.88 -11.99 -0.29
N GLY A 103 6.79 -11.39 -1.48
CA GLY A 103 6.87 -12.13 -2.74
C GLY A 103 8.13 -12.99 -2.82
N LEU A 104 9.28 -12.40 -2.46
CA LEU A 104 10.56 -13.11 -2.39
C LEU A 104 10.61 -14.14 -1.25
N THR A 105 10.13 -13.77 -0.05
CA THR A 105 10.17 -14.67 1.12
C THR A 105 9.27 -15.90 0.93
N THR A 106 8.08 -15.72 0.36
CA THR A 106 7.15 -16.79 0.04
C THR A 106 7.73 -17.73 -1.01
N GLN A 107 8.35 -17.21 -2.07
CA GLN A 107 9.03 -18.05 -3.07
C GLN A 107 10.15 -18.87 -2.45
N VAL A 108 11.01 -18.27 -1.62
CA VAL A 108 12.09 -18.99 -0.92
C VAL A 108 11.53 -20.08 0.00
N ARG A 109 10.48 -19.78 0.77
CA ARG A 109 9.84 -20.77 1.65
C ARG A 109 9.24 -21.94 0.88
N LEU A 110 8.54 -21.67 -0.22
CA LEU A 110 7.98 -22.71 -1.08
C LEU A 110 9.07 -23.60 -1.70
N ILE A 111 10.19 -23.01 -2.13
CA ILE A 111 11.35 -23.77 -2.62
C ILE A 111 11.92 -24.66 -1.50
N GLN A 112 12.07 -24.14 -0.28
CA GLN A 112 12.54 -24.91 0.86
C GLN A 112 11.61 -26.07 1.24
N GLU A 113 10.29 -25.84 1.21
CA GLU A 113 9.28 -26.88 1.47
C GLU A 113 9.37 -28.00 0.41
N VAL A 114 9.46 -27.66 -0.87
CA VAL A 114 9.63 -28.63 -1.97
C VAL A 114 10.93 -29.43 -1.82
N LEU A 115 12.05 -28.76 -1.56
CA LEU A 115 13.34 -29.42 -1.36
C LEU A 115 13.30 -30.36 -0.15
N SER A 116 12.70 -29.94 0.97
CA SER A 116 12.57 -30.77 2.17
C SER A 116 11.74 -32.03 1.94
N ILE A 117 10.70 -31.96 1.10
CA ILE A 117 9.91 -33.12 0.68
C ILE A 117 10.74 -34.08 -0.17
N SER A 118 11.61 -33.57 -1.06
CA SER A 118 12.46 -34.42 -1.91
C SER A 118 13.52 -35.18 -1.09
N TYR A 119 14.18 -34.54 -0.13
CA TYR A 119 15.17 -35.21 0.72
C TYR A 119 14.57 -36.29 1.62
N ALA A 120 13.30 -36.19 2.01
CA ALA A 120 12.65 -37.21 2.84
C ALA A 120 12.29 -38.50 2.07
N LYS A 121 12.25 -38.46 0.72
CA LYS A 121 11.87 -39.62 -0.11
C LYS A 121 13.06 -40.46 -0.59
N ASP A 122 14.27 -39.91 -0.58
CA ASP A 122 15.47 -40.58 -1.12
C ASP A 122 16.39 -41.19 -0.04
N VAL A 123 15.94 -41.21 1.22
CA VAL A 123 16.62 -41.91 2.32
C VAL A 123 15.80 -43.13 2.72
N SER A 124 15.89 -44.20 1.91
CA SER A 124 15.40 -45.54 2.24
C SER A 124 16.39 -46.59 1.77
#